data_AF-A0A1E9HFG0-F1
#
_entry.id   AF-A0A1E9HFG0-F1
#
_cell.length_a   1.000
_cell.length_b   1.000
_cell.length_c   1.000
_cell.angle_alpha   90.00
_cell.angle_beta   90.00
_cell.angle_gamma   90.00
#
_symmetry.space_group_name_H-M   'P 1'
#
loop_
_entity.id
_entity.type
_entity.pdbx_description
1 polymer ?
#
loop_
_entity_poly.entity_id
_entity_poly.type
_entity_poly.pdbx_seq_one_letter_code
_entity_poly.pdbx_strand_id
1 'polypeptide(L)' 'MSTTASDILRMTAKPFTAAYWYMREISGANAFINYQKSYLRRHGTLEGSKGEREFWRYLTDEQDRNPTSRCC' A
#
# COMPACT_ATOMS: atom_id res chain seq x y z
N MET A 1 15.20 9.69 37.72
CA MET A 1 15.30 9.17 36.33
C MET A 1 14.57 10.15 35.44
N SER A 2 15.27 11.12 34.87
CA SER A 2 14.66 12.14 34.00
C SER A 2 14.60 11.58 32.58
N THR A 3 13.40 11.23 32.12
CA THR A 3 13.16 10.83 30.73
C THR A 3 13.51 12.01 29.82
N THR A 4 14.49 11.82 28.94
CA THR A 4 14.92 12.90 28.04
C THR A 4 13.93 13.01 26.88
N ALA A 5 13.88 14.18 26.22
CA ALA A 5 12.96 14.41 25.10
C ALA A 5 13.15 13.40 23.95
N SER A 6 14.37 12.86 23.78
CA SER A 6 14.68 11.84 22.79
C SER A 6 14.11 10.46 23.14
N ASP A 7 13.97 10.14 24.43
CA ASP A 7 13.34 8.89 24.88
C ASP A 7 11.84 8.93 24.64
N ILE A 8 11.20 10.08 24.90
CA ILE A 8 9.78 10.31 24.59
C ILE A 8 9.55 10.17 23.08
N LEU A 9 10.42 10.79 22.26
CA LEU A 9 10.33 10.71 20.80
C LEU A 9 10.44 9.26 20.30
N ARG A 10 11.36 8.47 20.87
CA ARG A 10 11.52 7.06 20.50
C ARG A 10 10.33 6.19 20.94
N MET A 11 9.75 6.48 22.11
CA MET A 11 8.55 5.77 22.59
C MET A 11 7.33 6.05 21.73
N THR A 12 7.18 7.27 21.21
CA THR A 12 6.03 7.64 20.36
C THR A 12 6.26 7.35 18.87
N ALA A 13 7.48 7.48 18.35
CA ALA A 13 7.74 7.28 16.92
C ALA A 13 7.41 5.86 16.43
N LYS A 14 7.67 4.84 17.25
CA LYS A 14 7.39 3.43 16.91
C LYS A 14 5.90 3.15 16.65
N PRO A 15 4.96 3.42 17.58
CA PRO A 15 3.54 3.19 17.33
C PRO A 15 3.00 4.04 16.17
N PHE A 16 3.47 5.29 16.01
CA PHE A 16 3.07 6.12 14.87
C PHE A 16 3.51 5.53 13.53
N THR A 17 4.71 4.96 13.45
CA THR A 17 5.20 4.29 12.24
C THR A 17 4.37 3.05 11.90
N ALA A 18 4.00 2.27 12.92
CA ALA A 18 3.15 1.09 12.75
C ALA A 18 1.73 1.48 12.30
N ALA A 19 1.14 2.50 12.92
CA ALA A 19 -0.17 3.02 12.52
C ALA A 19 -0.16 3.57 11.09
N TYR A 20 0.89 4.30 10.70
CA TYR A 20 1.08 4.78 9.34
C TYR A 20 1.20 3.64 8.33
N TRP A 21 1.99 2.61 8.65
CA TRP A 21 2.09 1.41 7.81
C TRP A 21 0.73 0.72 7.65
N TYR A 22 -0.01 0.55 8.76
CA TYR A 22 -1.33 -0.07 8.75
C TYR A 22 -2.36 0.72 7.94
N MET A 23 -2.40 2.05 8.10
CA MET A 23 -3.26 2.92 7.29
C MET A 23 -2.90 2.87 5.80
N ARG A 24 -1.63 2.70 5.45
CA ARG A 24 -1.20 2.54 4.05
C ARG A 24 -1.61 1.21 3.44
N GLU A 25 -1.62 0.13 4.23
CA GLU A 25 -2.16 -1.16 3.79
C GLU A 25 -3.69 -1.06 3.59
N ILE A 26 -4.42 -0.47 4.54
CA ILE A 26 -5.90 -0.34 4.46
C ILE A 26 -6.34 0.58 3.32
N SER A 27 -5.69 1.73 3.15
CA SER A 27 -6.05 2.70 2.10
C SER A 27 -5.78 2.20 0.68
N GLY A 28 -5.10 1.05 0.53
CA GLY A 28 -4.66 0.58 -0.77
C GLY A 28 -3.51 1.40 -1.34
N ALA A 29 -2.87 2.29 -0.58
CA ALA A 29 -1.71 3.07 -1.02
C ALA A 29 -0.54 2.16 -1.47
N ASN A 30 -0.48 0.92 -0.96
CA ASN A 30 0.50 -0.08 -1.36
C ASN A 30 0.00 -1.04 -2.46
N ALA A 31 -1.18 -0.81 -3.05
CA ALA A 31 -1.77 -1.71 -4.05
C ALA A 31 -0.85 -1.91 -5.27
N PHE A 32 -0.24 -0.83 -5.78
CA PHE A 32 0.69 -0.93 -6.89
C PHE A 32 1.96 -1.71 -6.55
N ILE A 33 2.53 -1.50 -5.35
CA ILE A 33 3.70 -2.24 -4.86
C ILE A 33 3.37 -3.73 -4.71
N ASN A 34 2.20 -4.03 -4.15
CA ASN A 34 1.72 -5.40 -3.96
C ASN A 34 1.45 -6.08 -5.31
N TYR A 35 0.93 -5.34 -6.30
CA TYR A 35 0.80 -5.80 -7.69
C TYR A 35 2.16 -6.18 -8.28
N GLN A 36 3.17 -5.30 -8.21
CA GLN A 36 4.50 -5.58 -8.73
C GLN A 36 5.15 -6.78 -8.04
N LYS A 37 5.03 -6.89 -6.71
CA LYS A 37 5.52 -8.06 -5.95
C LYS A 37 4.82 -9.35 -6.38
N SER A 38 3.51 -9.30 -6.63
CA SER A 38 2.74 -10.44 -7.12
C SER A 38 3.14 -10.81 -8.55
N TYR A 39 3.34 -9.79 -9.40
CA TYR A 39 3.77 -9.96 -10.79
C TYR A 39 5.17 -10.58 -10.86
N LEU A 40 6.13 -10.04 -10.12
CA LEU A 40 7.49 -10.56 -10.03
C LEU A 40 7.52 -12.01 -9.53
N ARG A 41 6.70 -12.35 -8.52
CA ARG A 41 6.57 -13.74 -8.05
C ARG A 41 6.01 -14.69 -9.10
N ARG A 42 5.13 -14.21 -9.99
CA ARG A 42 4.48 -15.04 -11.02
C ARG A 42 5.29 -15.15 -12.31
N HIS A 43 5.99 -14.08 -12.70
CA HIS A 43 6.65 -13.98 -14.00
C HIS A 43 8.17 -13.94 -13.91
N GLY A 44 8.76 -13.78 -12.73
CA GLY A 44 10.21 -13.69 -12.52
C GLY A 44 10.85 -12.39 -13.03
N THR A 45 10.11 -11.56 -13.76
CA THR A 45 10.52 -10.26 -14.31
C THR A 45 9.42 -9.23 -14.14
N LEU A 46 9.77 -7.94 -14.23
CA LEU A 46 8.84 -6.80 -14.31
C LEU A 46 8.67 -6.28 -15.75
N GLU A 47 9.41 -6.83 -16.72
CA GLU A 47 9.25 -6.52 -18.14
C GLU A 47 7.85 -6.96 -18.59
N GLY A 48 6.97 -5.99 -18.85
CA GLY A 48 5.56 -6.21 -19.18
C GLY A 48 4.58 -5.99 -18.03
N SER A 49 5.06 -5.68 -16.82
CA SER A 49 4.18 -5.18 -15.76
C SER A 49 3.63 -3.79 -16.12
N LYS A 50 2.39 -3.51 -15.71
CA LYS A 50 1.77 -2.19 -15.94
C LYS A 50 2.54 -1.13 -15.17
N GLY A 51 2.75 0.04 -15.79
CA GLY A 51 3.25 1.21 -15.08
C GLY A 51 2.25 1.70 -14.04
N GLU A 52 2.70 2.53 -13.09
CA GLU A 52 1.86 2.97 -11.95
C GLU A 52 0.55 3.63 -12.39
N ARG A 53 0.61 4.59 -13.33
CA ARG A 53 -0.58 5.28 -13.84
C ARG A 53 -1.54 4.33 -14.56
N GLU A 54 -1.00 3.38 -15.32
CA GLU A 54 -1.80 2.39 -16.05
C GLU A 54 -2.46 1.40 -15.11
N PHE A 55 -1.77 1.01 -14.04
CA PHE A 55 -2.32 0.17 -12.98
C PHE A 55 -3.53 0.84 -12.32
N TRP A 56 -3.41 2.13 -11.95
CA TRP A 56 -4.51 2.85 -11.32
C TRP A 56 -5.71 3.02 -12.26
N ARG A 57 -5.46 3.38 -13.52
CA ARG A 57 -6.53 3.45 -14.54
C ARG A 57 -7.23 2.10 -14.69
N TYR A 58 -6.46 1.03 -14.86
CA TYR A 58 -7.01 -0.33 -14.97
C TYR A 58 -7.83 -0.73 -13.74
N LEU A 59 -7.37 -0.40 -12.54
CA LEU A 59 -8.07 -0.72 -11.30
C LEU A 59 -9.41 0.01 -11.21
N THR A 60 -9.45 1.30 -11.56
CA THR A 60 -10.69 2.08 -11.63
C THR A 60 -11.63 1.55 -12.71
N ASP A 61 -11.12 1.29 -13.92
CA ASP A 61 -11.92 0.76 -15.04
C ASP A 61 -12.51 -0.63 -14.71
N GLU A 62 -11.80 -1.43 -13.93
CA GLU A 62 -12.28 -2.73 -13.45
C GLU A 62 -13.41 -2.56 -12.41
N GLN A 63 -13.26 -1.62 -11.47
CA GLN A 63 -14.30 -1.30 -10.49
C GLN A 63 -15.55 -0.71 -11.13
N ASP A 64 -15.41 0.03 -12.22
CA ASP A 64 -16.53 0.62 -12.95
C ASP A 64 -17.24 -0.42 -13.83
N ARG A 65 -16.51 -1.36 -14.44
CA ARG A 65 -17.09 -2.46 -15.21
C ARG A 65 -17.78 -3.51 -14.33
N ASN A 66 -17.29 -3.70 -13.09
CA ASN A 66 -17.82 -4.67 -12.13
C ASN A 66 -18.37 -3.96 -10.87
N PRO A 67 -19.51 -3.23 -10.98
CA PRO A 67 -20.07 -2.42 -9.90
C PRO A 67 -20.56 -3.27 -8.71
N THR A 68 -20.74 -4.58 -8.89
CA THR A 68 -21.07 -5.54 -7.81
C THR A 68 -20.02 -5.56 -6.70
N SER A 69 -18.80 -5.08 -6.96
CA SER A 69 -17.75 -4.89 -5.95
C SER A 69 -17.93 -3.66 -5.05
N ARG A 70 -18.83 -2.73 -5.42
CA ARG A 70 -19.10 -1.47 -4.70
C ARG A 70 -20.35 -1.52 -3.82
N CYS A 71 -21.28 -2.42 -4.09
CA CYS A 71 -22.59 -2.45 -3.43
C CYS A 71 -22.92 -3.84 -2.88
N CYS A 72 -22.31 -4.16 -1.74
CA CYS A 72 -22.87 -4.94 -0.64
C CYS A 72 -21.96 -4.81 0.58
#